data_AF-A0A930EBY3-F1
#
_entry.id   AF-A0A930EBY3-F1
#
_cell.length_a   1.000
_cell.length_b   1.000
_cell.length_c   1.000
_cell.angle_alpha   90.00
_cell.angle_beta   90.00
_cell.angle_gamma   90.00
#
_symmetry.space_group_name_H-M   'P 1'
#
loop_
_entity.id
_entity.type
_entity.pdbx_description
1 polymer ?
#
loop_
_entity_poly.entity_id
_entity_poly.type
_entity_poly.pdbx_seq_one_letter_code
_entity_poly.pdbx_strand_id
1 'polypeptide(L)'
;PFGTLDFATNDYLNSVATKELRELLPDNDFSYPKPLNFIKTIIKSFSGNDITVLDFFAGSGTTGHAVMELNMEDNGNRKFILCNSNENNICEKTTYERIKKVVEKFKIKTNIKYLKQKGD
;
A
#
# COMPACT_ATOMS: atom_id res chain seq x y z
N PRO A 1 5.59 7.85 22.17
CA PRO A 1 5.44 9.12 21.43
C PRO A 1 6.44 9.19 20.28
N PHE A 2 6.01 9.55 19.07
CA PHE A 2 6.90 9.80 17.93
C PHE A 2 7.48 11.21 18.04
N GLY A 3 8.79 11.35 17.82
CA GLY A 3 9.48 12.63 17.74
C GLY A 3 9.60 13.11 16.29
N THR A 4 9.81 14.41 16.06
CA THR A 4 9.98 14.97 14.71
C THR A 4 11.15 14.34 13.95
N LEU A 5 12.21 13.96 14.66
CA LEU A 5 13.39 13.30 14.06
C LEU A 5 13.09 11.89 13.57
N ASP A 6 12.07 11.22 14.11
CA ASP A 6 11.71 9.87 13.67
C ASP A 6 11.27 9.88 12.21
N PHE A 7 10.68 10.97 11.72
CA PHE A 7 10.26 11.11 10.32
C PHE A 7 11.36 11.63 9.38
N ALA A 8 12.52 12.00 9.92
CA ALA A 8 13.67 12.46 9.15
C ALA A 8 14.62 11.32 8.73
N THR A 9 14.31 10.07 9.10
CA THR A 9 15.10 8.91 8.66
C THR A 9 14.89 8.64 7.17
N ASN A 10 15.88 8.02 6.54
CA ASN A 10 15.87 7.73 5.10
C ASN A 10 14.70 6.82 4.68
N ASP A 11 14.13 6.05 5.60
CA ASP A 11 13.04 5.09 5.37
C ASP A 11 11.73 5.76 4.92
N TYR A 12 11.60 7.08 5.12
CA TYR A 12 10.44 7.87 4.75
C TYR A 12 10.64 8.68 3.46
N LEU A 13 11.74 8.46 2.72
CA LEU A 13 12.04 9.19 1.49
C LEU A 13 11.32 8.60 0.26
N ASN A 14 10.93 9.47 -0.67
CA ASN A 14 10.31 9.08 -1.95
C ASN A 14 11.24 8.24 -2.84
N SER A 15 12.55 8.42 -2.72
CA SER A 15 13.55 7.63 -3.45
C SER A 15 13.52 6.15 -3.02
N VAL A 16 13.36 5.89 -1.73
CA VAL A 16 13.19 4.54 -1.18
C VAL A 16 11.88 3.95 -1.67
N ALA A 17 10.78 4.70 -1.59
CA ALA A 17 9.47 4.26 -2.09
C ALA A 17 9.50 3.86 -3.57
N THR A 18 10.21 4.63 -4.40
CA THR A 18 10.37 4.37 -5.84
C THR A 18 11.16 3.10 -6.08
N LYS A 19 12.23 2.89 -5.30
CA LYS A 19 13.03 1.67 -5.37
C LYS A 19 12.21 0.43 -4.97
N GLU A 20 11.49 0.49 -3.86
CA GLU A 20 10.62 -0.59 -3.38
C GLU A 20 9.56 -0.97 -4.42
N LEU A 21 8.93 0.02 -5.06
CA LEU A 21 7.96 -0.24 -6.11
C LEU A 21 8.60 -0.95 -7.30
N ARG A 22 9.78 -0.50 -7.76
CA ARG A 22 10.49 -1.09 -8.91
C ARG A 22 11.05 -2.48 -8.61
N GLU A 23 11.42 -2.77 -7.37
CA GLU A 23 11.82 -4.13 -6.97
C GLU A 23 10.66 -5.12 -7.10
N LEU A 24 9.43 -4.65 -6.88
CA LEU A 24 8.23 -5.48 -6.97
C LEU A 24 7.61 -5.50 -8.38
N LEU A 25 7.69 -4.37 -9.09
CA LEU A 25 7.18 -4.14 -10.43
C LEU A 25 8.25 -3.42 -11.28
N PRO A 26 9.22 -4.15 -11.86
CA PRO A 26 10.37 -3.57 -12.56
C PRO A 26 10.00 -2.65 -13.72
N ASP A 27 8.96 -3.00 -14.48
CA ASP A 27 8.54 -2.27 -15.70
C ASP A 27 7.47 -1.21 -15.44
N ASN A 28 7.20 -0.87 -14.17
CA ASN A 28 6.18 0.10 -13.81
C ASN A 28 6.73 1.54 -13.81
N ASP A 29 6.00 2.46 -14.44
CA ASP A 29 6.36 3.87 -14.61
C ASP A 29 5.71 4.81 -13.60
N PHE A 30 5.00 4.29 -12.59
CA PHE A 30 4.34 5.11 -11.59
C PHE A 30 5.35 5.93 -10.80
N SER A 31 5.17 7.24 -10.85
CA SER A 31 6.05 8.19 -10.19
C SER A 31 5.54 8.53 -8.78
N TYR A 32 6.48 8.75 -7.85
CA TYR A 32 6.21 9.20 -6.49
C TYR A 32 5.24 8.29 -5.68
N PRO A 33 5.50 6.97 -5.59
CA PRO A 33 4.76 6.14 -4.65
C PRO A 33 4.95 6.65 -3.22
N LYS A 34 3.92 6.52 -2.38
CA LYS A 34 4.05 6.81 -0.95
C LYS A 34 5.08 5.83 -0.33
N PRO A 35 5.97 6.27 0.57
CA PRO A 35 6.90 5.39 1.28
C PRO A 35 6.16 4.36 2.15
N LEU A 36 6.55 3.09 2.05
CA LEU A 36 5.86 1.99 2.73
C LEU A 36 5.91 2.14 4.25
N ASN A 37 7.10 2.41 4.79
CA ASN A 37 7.31 2.58 6.23
C ASN A 37 6.52 3.78 6.78
N PHE A 38 6.35 4.85 6.01
CA PHE A 38 5.52 5.99 6.41
C PHE A 38 4.08 5.56 6.69
N ILE A 39 3.49 4.81 5.75
CA ILE A 39 2.12 4.34 5.89
C ILE A 39 1.99 3.32 7.03
N LYS A 40 2.97 2.43 7.21
CA LYS A 40 3.00 1.50 8.35
C LYS A 40 2.99 2.26 9.68
N THR A 41 3.82 3.29 9.82
CA THR A 41 3.89 4.12 11.04
C THR A 41 2.56 4.81 11.33
N ILE A 42 1.89 5.37 10.30
CA ILE A 42 0.57 5.97 10.45
C ILE A 42 -0.44 4.92 10.95
N ILE A 43 -0.50 3.74 10.31
CA ILE A 43 -1.46 2.70 10.71
C ILE A 43 -1.17 2.20 12.14
N LYS A 44 0.11 2.00 12.52
CA LYS A 44 0.51 1.60 13.89
C LYS A 44 0.17 2.64 14.96
N SER A 45 -0.10 3.89 14.59
CA SER A 45 -0.49 4.93 15.54
C SER A 45 -1.94 4.79 16.05
N PHE A 46 -2.76 4.00 15.36
CA PHE A 46 -4.12 3.68 15.79
C PHE A 46 -4.12 2.48 16.74
N SER A 47 -4.94 2.55 17.79
CA SER A 47 -5.15 1.42 18.69
C SER A 47 -5.96 0.33 18.01
N GLY A 48 -5.43 -0.90 18.00
CA GLY A 48 -6.12 -2.08 17.51
C GLY A 48 -5.56 -2.62 16.19
N ASN A 49 -5.67 -3.93 16.03
CA ASN A 49 -5.22 -4.67 14.86
C ASN A 49 -6.41 -5.22 14.03
N ASP A 50 -7.63 -4.77 14.29
CA ASP A 50 -8.86 -5.11 13.55
C ASP A 50 -9.58 -3.83 13.12
N ILE A 51 -8.93 -3.05 12.25
CA ILE A 51 -9.46 -1.80 11.70
C ILE A 51 -9.57 -1.88 10.17
N THR A 52 -10.39 -1.01 9.57
CA THR A 52 -10.46 -0.86 8.12
C THR A 52 -9.80 0.44 7.69
N VAL A 53 -8.80 0.35 6.81
CA VAL A 53 -8.06 1.50 6.27
C VAL A 53 -8.61 1.84 4.88
N LEU A 54 -9.10 3.07 4.72
CA LEU A 54 -9.65 3.56 3.45
C LEU A 54 -8.71 4.62 2.85
N ASP A 55 -8.32 4.41 1.59
CA ASP A 55 -7.48 5.35 0.84
C ASP A 55 -8.15 5.70 -0.49
N PHE A 56 -8.68 6.92 -0.58
CA PHE A 56 -9.33 7.43 -1.78
C PHE A 56 -8.36 7.87 -2.88
N PHE A 57 -7.06 7.96 -2.57
CA PHE A 57 -6.00 8.36 -3.48
C PHE A 57 -4.88 7.33 -3.46
N ALA A 58 -5.26 6.06 -3.66
CA ALA A 58 -4.39 4.93 -3.45
C ALA A 58 -3.13 4.96 -4.34
N GLY A 59 -3.23 5.54 -5.55
CA GLY A 59 -2.11 5.66 -6.47
C GLY A 59 -1.45 4.31 -6.73
N SER A 60 -0.21 4.12 -6.28
CA SER A 60 0.51 2.86 -6.42
C SER A 60 0.01 1.72 -5.54
N GLY A 61 -0.92 1.96 -4.60
CA GLY A 61 -1.43 0.93 -3.69
C GLY A 61 -0.55 0.66 -2.47
N THR A 62 0.31 1.62 -2.08
CA THR A 62 1.17 1.49 -0.88
C THR A 62 0.37 1.16 0.38
N THR A 63 -0.82 1.74 0.55
CA THR A 63 -1.65 1.52 1.76
C THR A 63 -2.09 0.06 1.92
N GLY A 64 -2.51 -0.61 0.85
CA GLY A 64 -2.86 -2.03 0.92
C GLY A 64 -1.64 -2.91 1.19
N HIS A 65 -0.48 -2.57 0.61
CA HIS A 65 0.79 -3.25 0.90
C HIS A 65 1.15 -3.13 2.39
N ALA A 66 1.09 -1.91 2.95
CA ALA A 66 1.36 -1.67 4.37
C ALA A 66 0.44 -2.48 5.28
N VAL A 67 -0.87 -2.50 5.00
CA VAL A 67 -1.85 -3.28 5.79
C VAL A 67 -1.52 -4.78 5.78
N MET A 68 -1.14 -5.32 4.61
CA MET A 68 -0.78 -6.73 4.49
C MET A 68 0.49 -7.08 5.28
N GLU A 69 1.54 -6.27 5.19
CA GLU A 69 2.76 -6.48 5.98
C GLU A 69 2.48 -6.41 7.49
N LEU A 70 1.71 -5.41 7.92
CA LEU A 70 1.38 -5.26 9.35
C LEU A 70 0.63 -6.46 9.90
N ASN A 71 -0.38 -6.96 9.18
CA ASN A 71 -1.11 -8.15 9.59
C ASN A 71 -0.19 -9.38 9.70
N MET A 72 0.85 -9.49 8.88
CA MET A 72 1.85 -10.55 9.00
C MET A 72 2.79 -10.33 10.19
N GLU A 73 3.22 -9.08 10.41
CA GLU A 73 4.14 -8.70 11.49
C GLU A 73 3.52 -8.94 12.88
N ASP A 74 2.24 -8.58 13.06
CA ASP A 74 1.58 -8.56 14.38
C ASP A 74 0.36 -9.50 14.49
N ASN A 75 0.19 -10.39 13.51
CA ASN A 75 -0.93 -11.33 13.43
C ASN A 75 -2.30 -10.62 13.53
N GLY A 76 -2.38 -9.41 12.97
CA GLY A 76 -3.58 -8.59 12.90
C GLY A 76 -4.59 -9.04 11.84
N ASN A 77 -5.77 -8.42 11.89
CA ASN A 77 -6.90 -8.66 10.98
C ASN A 77 -7.36 -7.35 10.28
N ARG A 78 -6.43 -6.42 10.05
CA ARG A 78 -6.74 -5.14 9.40
C ARG A 78 -7.22 -5.38 7.98
N LYS A 79 -8.21 -4.59 7.56
CA LYS A 79 -8.76 -4.58 6.21
C LYS A 79 -8.37 -3.30 5.50
N PHE A 80 -8.39 -3.31 4.17
CA PHE A 80 -8.15 -2.10 3.40
C PHE A 80 -9.15 -1.97 2.25
N ILE A 81 -9.44 -0.72 1.89
CA ILE A 81 -10.19 -0.34 0.69
C ILE A 81 -9.36 0.71 -0.04
N LEU A 82 -9.03 0.44 -1.30
CA LEU A 82 -8.27 1.34 -2.15
C LEU A 82 -9.18 1.84 -3.26
N CYS A 83 -9.27 3.15 -3.42
CA CYS A 83 -9.95 3.78 -4.55
C CYS A 83 -8.95 4.57 -5.38
N ASN A 84 -9.22 4.61 -6.68
CA ASN A 84 -8.42 5.31 -7.66
C ASN A 84 -9.36 5.79 -8.77
N SER A 85 -9.10 6.97 -9.37
CA SER A 85 -9.86 7.44 -10.54
C SER A 85 -9.62 6.58 -11.79
N ASN A 86 -8.62 5.69 -11.72
CA ASN A 86 -8.17 4.82 -12.82
C ASN A 86 -7.75 5.60 -14.08
N GLU A 87 -7.37 6.88 -13.93
CA GLU A 87 -6.66 7.61 -14.96
C GLU A 87 -5.42 6.83 -15.40
N ASN A 88 -5.15 6.81 -16.71
CA ASN A 88 -4.04 6.08 -17.32
C ASN A 88 -3.97 4.58 -16.96
N ASN A 89 -5.08 3.97 -16.53
CA ASN A 89 -5.14 2.59 -16.05
C ASN A 89 -4.27 2.32 -14.81
N ILE A 90 -4.01 3.34 -13.97
CA ILE A 90 -3.18 3.19 -12.77
C ILE A 90 -3.72 2.10 -11.84
N CYS A 91 -5.06 1.99 -11.72
CA CYS A 91 -5.66 1.01 -10.83
C CYS A 91 -5.32 -0.43 -11.26
N GLU A 92 -5.41 -0.70 -12.57
CA GLU A 92 -5.15 -2.03 -13.12
C GLU A 92 -3.64 -2.30 -13.22
N LYS A 93 -2.88 -1.39 -13.84
CA LYS A 93 -1.46 -1.61 -14.14
C LYS A 93 -0.52 -1.47 -12.94
N THR A 94 -0.91 -0.67 -11.95
CA THR A 94 -0.02 -0.36 -10.80
C THR A 94 -0.63 -0.84 -9.50
N THR A 95 -1.81 -0.33 -9.10
CA THR A 95 -2.39 -0.64 -7.79
C THR A 95 -2.66 -2.14 -7.64
N TYR A 96 -3.40 -2.72 -8.59
CA TYR A 96 -3.81 -4.12 -8.54
C TYR A 96 -2.63 -5.08 -8.73
N GLU A 97 -1.76 -4.82 -9.71
CA GLU A 97 -0.56 -5.63 -9.91
C GLU A 97 0.38 -5.59 -8.70
N ARG A 98 0.57 -4.43 -8.04
CA ARG A 98 1.35 -4.35 -6.80
C ARG A 98 0.77 -5.26 -5.74
N ILE A 99 -0.53 -5.14 -5.48
CA ILE A 99 -1.24 -5.92 -4.46
C ILE A 99 -1.15 -7.42 -4.77
N LYS A 100 -1.34 -7.82 -6.03
CA LYS A 100 -1.18 -9.20 -6.48
C LYS A 100 0.24 -9.73 -6.26
N LYS A 101 1.26 -8.95 -6.58
CA LYS A 101 2.67 -9.33 -6.36
C LYS A 101 3.02 -9.47 -4.89
N VAL A 102 2.49 -8.60 -4.02
CA VAL A 102 2.63 -8.72 -2.56
C VAL A 102 2.02 -10.04 -2.07
N VAL A 103 0.78 -10.33 -2.51
CA VAL A 103 0.09 -11.58 -2.16
C VAL A 103 0.88 -12.82 -2.62
N GLU A 104 1.39 -12.81 -3.85
CA GLU A 104 2.23 -13.88 -4.40
C GLU A 104 3.53 -14.05 -3.59
N LYS A 105 4.26 -12.95 -3.37
CA LYS A 105 5.55 -12.92 -2.66
C LYS A 105 5.44 -13.48 -1.24
N PHE A 106 4.39 -13.09 -0.53
CA PHE A 106 4.20 -13.44 0.88
C PHE A 106 3.25 -14.62 1.10
N LYS A 107 2.72 -15.23 0.02
CA LYS A 107 1.77 -16.36 0.05
C LYS A 107 0.55 -16.09 0.96
N ILE A 108 0.03 -14.87 0.90
CA ILE A 108 -1.06 -14.42 1.76
C ILE A 108 -2.38 -15.03 1.27
N LYS A 109 -3.12 -15.73 2.13
CA LYS A 109 -4.49 -16.14 1.82
C LYS A 109 -5.39 -14.91 1.88
N THR A 110 -5.97 -14.54 0.75
CA THR A 110 -6.73 -13.29 0.62
C THR A 110 -8.01 -13.47 -0.20
N ASN A 111 -8.96 -12.58 0.02
CA ASN A 111 -10.23 -12.47 -0.69
C ASN A 111 -10.33 -11.12 -1.44
N ILE A 112 -9.19 -10.59 -1.93
CA ILE A 112 -9.14 -9.34 -2.68
C ILE A 112 -10.15 -9.38 -3.83
N LYS A 113 -10.95 -8.30 -3.92
CA LYS A 113 -11.90 -8.07 -5.00
C LYS A 113 -11.50 -6.79 -5.72
N TYR A 114 -11.40 -6.88 -7.04
CA TYR A 114 -11.30 -5.71 -7.91
C TYR A 114 -12.71 -5.31 -8.34
N LEU A 115 -13.08 -4.06 -8.07
CA LEU A 115 -14.37 -3.49 -8.45
C LEU A 115 -14.11 -2.33 -9.40
N LYS A 116 -14.77 -2.36 -10.55
CA LYS A 116 -14.74 -1.29 -11.54
C LYS A 116 -16.19 -0.86 -11.79
N GLN A 117 -16.46 0.43 -11.62
CA GLN A 117 -17.75 0.97 -12.02
C GLN A 117 -17.89 0.82 -13.54
N LYS A 118 -18.96 0.18 -14.01
CA LYS A 118 -19.33 0.27 -15.43
C LYS A 118 -19.72 1.73 -15.68
N GLY A 119 -19.06 2.37 -16.63
CA GLY A 119 -19.51 3.68 -17.09
C GLY A 119 -20.96 3.59 -17.57
N ASP A 120 -21.73 4.64 -17.29
CA ASP A 120 -23.07 4.82 -17.88
C ASP A 120 -22.99 4.93 -19.41
#